data_AF-A0A2Z3GT97-F1
#
_entry.id   AF-A0A2Z3GT97-F1
#
_cell.length_a   1.000
_cell.length_b   1.000
_cell.length_c   1.000
_cell.angle_alpha   90.00
_cell.angle_beta   90.00
_cell.angle_gamma   90.00
#
_symmetry.space_group_name_H-M   'P 1'
#
loop_
_entity.id
_entity.type
_entity.pdbx_description
1 polymer ?
#
loop_
_entity_poly.entity_id
_entity_poly.type
_entity_poly.pdbx_seq_one_letter_code
_entity_poly.pdbx_strand_id
1 'polypeptide(L)'
;MRVYQEVLPNSCLLILTDSDGWAGLAPLARALRWALRQPQRRVWVDCSSLANLNTHALFLLRQGADRLRQRGGCLVLCHPPASLSELQPEGPPGYQVAASLLDAEQV
;
A
#
# COMPACT_ATOMS: atom_id res chain seq x y z
N MET A 1 -9.93 9.57 -0.50
CA MET A 1 -9.11 8.60 0.27
C MET A 1 -8.52 9.24 1.53
N ARG A 2 -8.73 8.61 2.69
CA ARG A 2 -7.97 8.87 3.93
C ARG A 2 -6.99 7.72 4.16
N VAL A 3 -5.95 7.98 4.95
CA VAL A 3 -4.93 6.97 5.27
C VAL A 3 -4.61 7.02 6.76
N TYR A 4 -4.87 5.92 7.46
CA TYR A 4 -4.44 5.72 8.85
C TYR A 4 -3.08 5.02 8.85
N GLN A 5 -2.26 5.30 9.85
CA GLN A 5 -0.88 4.87 9.95
C GLN A 5 -0.65 4.25 11.32
N GLU A 6 -0.07 3.05 11.34
CA GLU A 6 0.29 2.36 12.57
C GLU A 6 1.67 1.72 12.43
N VAL A 7 2.45 1.76 13.50
CA VAL A 7 3.74 1.07 13.58
C VAL A 7 3.52 -0.22 14.33
N LEU A 8 3.78 -1.34 13.65
CA LEU A 8 3.75 -2.67 14.22
C LEU A 8 5.19 -3.13 14.55
N PRO A 9 5.38 -4.20 15.34
CA PRO A 9 6.72 -4.67 15.71
C PRO A 9 7.63 -4.90 14.50
N ASN A 10 7.10 -5.49 13.41
CA ASN A 10 7.88 -5.90 12.23
C ASN A 10 7.48 -5.19 10.93
N SER A 11 6.45 -4.34 10.95
CA SER A 11 5.90 -3.68 9.77
C SER A 11 5.33 -2.30 10.09
N CYS A 12 5.09 -1.50 9.05
CA CYS A 12 4.20 -0.34 9.13
C CYS A 12 2.89 -0.70 8.45
N LEU A 13 1.77 -0.39 9.08
CA LEU A 13 0.44 -0.59 8.50
C LEU A 13 -0.13 0.75 8.02
N LEU A 14 -0.55 0.77 6.77
CA LEU A 14 -1.28 1.86 6.13
C LEU A 14 -2.69 1.38 5.81
N ILE A 15 -3.71 1.91 6.48
CA ILE A 15 -5.10 1.54 6.21
C ILE A 15 -5.71 2.59 5.31
N LEU A 16 -6.09 2.20 4.09
CA LEU A 16 -6.74 3.07 3.13
C LEU A 16 -8.25 2.99 3.32
N THR A 17 -8.89 4.14 3.49
CA THR A 17 -10.35 4.22 3.51
C THR A 17 -10.83 5.16 2.43
N ASP A 18 -12.00 4.86 1.87
CA ASP A 18 -12.66 5.82 1.01
C ASP A 18 -13.02 7.08 1.82
N SER A 19 -13.17 8.21 1.13
CA SER A 19 -13.60 9.44 1.78
C SER A 19 -14.54 10.19 0.87
N ASP A 20 -15.68 10.62 1.41
CA ASP A 20 -16.74 11.36 0.72
C ASP A 20 -16.34 12.78 0.22
N GLY A 21 -15.04 13.08 0.15
CA GLY A 21 -14.49 14.37 -0.25
C GLY A 21 -13.16 14.27 -1.01
N TRP A 22 -12.80 15.39 -1.65
CA TRP A 22 -11.65 15.55 -2.55
C TRP A 22 -10.29 15.61 -1.83
N ALA A 23 -9.99 14.64 -0.96
CA ALA A 23 -8.66 14.55 -0.34
C ALA A 23 -7.55 14.15 -1.34
N GLY A 24 -7.92 13.69 -2.55
CA GLY A 24 -7.00 13.28 -3.60
C GLY A 24 -6.00 12.20 -3.15
N LEU A 25 -4.80 12.23 -3.71
CA LEU A 25 -3.73 11.25 -3.43
C LEU A 25 -2.68 11.76 -2.44
N ALA A 26 -2.76 13.02 -2.03
CA ALA A 26 -1.80 13.63 -1.11
C ALA A 26 -1.69 12.88 0.23
N PRO A 27 -2.78 12.36 0.84
CA PRO A 27 -2.69 11.54 2.04
C PRO A 27 -1.85 10.27 1.85
N LEU A 28 -2.03 9.54 0.76
CA LEU A 28 -1.26 8.33 0.43
C LEU A 28 0.21 8.67 0.18
N ALA A 29 0.48 9.70 -0.62
CA ALA A 29 1.86 10.12 -0.87
C ALA A 29 2.58 10.51 0.42
N ARG A 30 1.88 11.18 1.35
CA ARG A 30 2.42 11.53 2.67
C ARG A 30 2.65 10.29 3.55
N ALA A 31 1.71 9.35 3.55
CA ALA A 31 1.81 8.11 4.32
C ALA A 31 2.97 7.23 3.84
N LEU A 32 3.17 7.10 2.52
CA LEU A 32 4.31 6.37 1.97
C LEU A 32 5.66 7.02 2.34
N ARG A 33 5.75 8.36 2.31
CA ARG A 33 6.95 9.06 2.80
C ARG A 33 7.18 8.85 4.30
N TRP A 34 6.11 8.78 5.09
CA TRP A 34 6.21 8.45 6.50
C TRP A 34 6.73 7.02 6.70
N ALA A 35 6.15 6.03 6.01
CA ALA A 35 6.54 4.62 6.11
C ALA A 35 8.00 4.38 5.68
N LEU A 36 8.47 5.06 4.63
CA LEU A 36 9.86 5.01 4.16
C LEU A 36 10.90 5.52 5.18
N ARG A 37 10.46 6.29 6.18
CA ARG A 37 11.33 6.78 7.26
C ARG A 37 11.30 5.90 8.50
N GLN A 38 10.39 4.94 8.57
CA GLN A 38 10.31 4.03 9.70
C GLN A 38 11.46 3.00 9.66
N PRO A 39 11.88 2.49 10.83
CA PRO A 39 12.90 1.45 10.89
C PRO A 39 12.41 0.14 10.26
N GLN A 40 11.10 -0.13 10.32
CA GLN A 40 10.48 -1.29 9.69
C GLN A 40 10.66 -1.22 8.17
N ARG A 41 11.10 -2.35 7.58
CA ARG A 41 11.32 -2.48 6.14
C ARG A 41 10.14 -3.13 5.41
N ARG A 42 9.17 -3.67 6.14
CA ARG A 42 7.89 -4.15 5.58
C ARG A 42 6.83 -3.08 5.75
N VAL A 43 6.10 -2.81 4.68
CA VAL A 43 4.93 -1.91 4.70
C VAL A 43 3.72 -2.67 4.20
N TRP A 44 2.71 -2.80 5.04
CA TRP A 44 1.43 -3.37 4.69
C TRP A 44 0.45 -2.26 4.37
N VAL A 45 -0.25 -2.40 3.25
CA VAL A 45 -1.27 -1.46 2.81
C VAL A 45 -2.60 -2.20 2.78
N ASP A 46 -3.47 -1.92 3.74
CA ASP A 46 -4.79 -2.52 3.84
C ASP A 46 -5.79 -1.74 2.97
N CYS A 47 -6.36 -2.44 1.99
CA CYS A 47 -7.37 -1.94 1.07
C CYS A 47 -8.79 -2.43 1.39
N SER A 48 -9.01 -3.09 2.54
CA SER A 48 -10.30 -3.71 2.92
C SER A 48 -11.50 -2.75 2.89
N SER A 49 -11.25 -1.45 3.10
CA SER A 49 -12.26 -0.39 3.10
C SER A 49 -12.34 0.40 1.78
N LEU A 50 -11.70 -0.09 0.72
CA LEU A 50 -11.74 0.53 -0.61
C LEU A 50 -12.59 -0.31 -1.58
N ALA A 51 -13.55 0.33 -2.23
CA ALA A 51 -14.26 -0.31 -3.34
C ALA A 51 -13.37 -0.43 -4.58
N ASN A 52 -12.59 0.62 -4.89
CA ASN A 52 -11.73 0.70 -6.06
C ASN A 52 -10.41 1.37 -5.73
N LEU A 53 -9.36 1.00 -6.45
CA LEU A 53 -8.05 1.64 -6.40
C LEU A 53 -7.70 2.22 -7.77
N ASN A 54 -7.60 3.56 -7.86
CA ASN A 54 -7.33 4.20 -9.14
C ASN A 54 -5.86 4.05 -9.59
N THR A 55 -5.61 4.24 -10.88
CA THR A 55 -4.29 4.11 -11.53
C THR A 55 -3.21 4.99 -10.92
N HIS A 56 -3.57 6.18 -10.45
CA HIS A 56 -2.60 7.09 -9.84
C HIS A 56 -2.19 6.65 -8.43
N ALA A 57 -3.11 6.06 -7.66
CA ALA A 57 -2.80 5.44 -6.37
C ALA A 57 -1.86 4.23 -6.57
N LEU A 58 -2.15 3.39 -7.57
CA LEU A 58 -1.29 2.27 -7.96
C LEU A 58 0.12 2.73 -8.34
N PHE A 59 0.24 3.80 -9.11
CA PHE A 59 1.52 4.40 -9.45
C PHE A 59 2.32 4.83 -8.22
N LEU A 60 1.68 5.49 -7.24
CA LEU A 60 2.31 5.87 -5.98
C LEU A 60 2.75 4.65 -5.15
N LEU A 61 1.92 3.61 -5.10
CA LEU A 61 2.25 2.36 -4.41
C LEU A 61 3.45 1.68 -5.04
N ARG A 62 3.52 1.61 -6.38
CA ARG A 62 4.67 1.08 -7.11
C ARG A 62 5.94 1.87 -6.83
N GLN A 63 5.89 3.20 -6.88
CA GLN A 63 7.04 4.04 -6.52
C GLN A 63 7.49 3.83 -5.06
N GLY A 64 6.53 3.67 -4.13
CA GLY A 64 6.82 3.35 -2.74
C GLY A 64 7.50 1.99 -2.59
N ALA A 65 6.99 0.97 -3.28
CA ALA A 65 7.52 -0.38 -3.28
C ALA A 65 8.95 -0.44 -3.85
N ASP A 66 9.22 0.26 -4.95
CA ASP A 66 10.56 0.35 -5.53
C ASP A 66 11.56 0.99 -4.56
N ARG A 67 11.17 2.06 -3.86
CA ARG A 67 12.03 2.70 -2.86
C ARG A 67 12.26 1.83 -1.63
N LEU A 68 11.27 1.05 -1.20
CA LEU A 68 11.43 0.08 -0.13
C LEU A 68 12.38 -1.03 -0.54
N ARG A 69 12.22 -1.57 -1.76
CA ARG A 69 13.08 -2.61 -2.33
C ARG A 69 14.54 -2.19 -2.41
N GLN A 70 14.82 -0.95 -2.84
CA GLN A 70 16.18 -0.37 -2.84
C GLN A 70 16.82 -0.31 -1.44
N ARG A 71 16.02 -0.39 -0.38
CA ARG A 71 16.45 -0.36 1.03
C ARG A 71 16.34 -1.72 1.72
N GLY A 72 16.17 -2.81 0.95
CA GLY A 72 16.01 -4.18 1.46
C GLY A 72 14.65 -4.46 2.10
N GLY A 73 13.61 -3.69 1.74
CA GLY A 73 12.25 -3.83 2.23
C GLY A 73 11.25 -4.26 1.16
N CYS A 74 9.98 -4.39 1.56
CA CYS A 74 8.88 -4.72 0.67
C CYS A 74 7.60 -3.95 1.02
N LEU A 75 6.71 -3.84 0.03
CA LEU A 75 5.34 -3.36 0.19
C LEU A 75 4.39 -4.50 -0.15
N VAL A 76 3.42 -4.75 0.72
CA VAL A 76 2.37 -5.77 0.53
C VAL A 76 1.01 -5.08 0.51
N LEU A 77 0.26 -5.25 -0.57
CA LEU A 77 -1.16 -4.87 -0.62
C LEU A 77 -2.00 -6.00 -0.03
N CYS A 78 -2.78 -5.68 0.98
CA CYS A 78 -3.66 -6.61 1.68
C CYS A 78 -5.11 -6.31 1.30
N HIS A 79 -5.95 -7.34 1.24
CA HIS A 79 -7.37 -7.22 0.85
C HIS A 79 -7.53 -6.44 -0.47
N PRO A 80 -6.88 -6.88 -1.57
CA PRO A 80 -6.91 -6.14 -2.83
C PRO A 80 -8.36 -5.94 -3.31
N PRO A 81 -8.73 -4.73 -3.75
CA PRO A 81 -10.05 -4.51 -4.34
C PRO A 81 -10.14 -5.23 -5.68
N ALA A 82 -11.34 -5.64 -6.08
CA ALA A 82 -11.56 -6.38 -7.33
C ALA A 82 -11.02 -5.63 -8.56
N SER A 83 -11.07 -4.29 -8.54
CA SER A 83 -10.52 -3.43 -9.60
C SER A 83 -9.02 -3.59 -9.83
N LEU A 84 -8.27 -4.18 -8.88
CA LEU A 84 -6.82 -4.34 -8.99
C LEU A 84 -6.43 -5.26 -10.15
N SER A 85 -7.17 -6.35 -10.35
CA SER A 85 -6.89 -7.33 -11.41
C SER A 85 -7.07 -6.74 -12.81
N GLU A 86 -8.00 -5.79 -12.97
CA GLU A 86 -8.27 -5.11 -14.24
C GLU A 86 -7.21 -4.06 -14.60
N LEU A 87 -6.46 -3.60 -13.59
CA LEU A 87 -5.52 -2.48 -13.70
C LEU A 87 -4.05 -2.92 -13.66
N GLN A 88 -3.77 -4.23 -13.58
CA GLN A 88 -2.39 -4.73 -13.57
C GLN A 88 -1.72 -4.50 -14.93
N PRO A 89 -0.62 -3.72 -14.99
CA PRO A 89 0.15 -3.59 -16.21
C PRO A 89 0.88 -4.90 -16.53
N GLU A 90 1.24 -5.10 -17.79
CA GLU A 90 2.17 -6.14 -18.25
C GLU A 90 3.51 -6.02 -17.48
N GLY A 91 3.73 -6.87 -16.47
CA GLY A 91 4.98 -6.96 -15.69
C GLY A 91 4.79 -6.92 -14.16
N PRO A 92 5.80 -7.33 -13.39
CA PRO A 92 5.69 -7.40 -11.93
C PRO A 92 5.55 -6.00 -11.33
N PRO A 93 4.56 -5.78 -10.45
CA PRO A 93 4.21 -4.43 -9.96
C PRO A 93 5.18 -3.88 -8.90
N GLY A 94 6.21 -4.64 -8.50
CA GLY A 94 7.20 -4.24 -7.50
C GLY A 94 6.72 -4.35 -6.05
N TYR A 95 5.40 -4.48 -5.84
CA TYR A 95 4.77 -4.85 -4.57
C TYR A 95 4.24 -6.29 -4.61
N GLN A 96 4.04 -6.87 -3.43
CA GLN A 96 3.38 -8.16 -3.23
C GLN A 96 1.89 -7.95 -2.95
N VAL A 97 1.08 -8.99 -3.13
CA VAL A 97 -0.36 -8.98 -2.84
C VAL A 97 -0.67 -10.15 -1.91
N ALA A 98 -1.43 -9.88 -0.86
CA ALA A 98 -1.90 -10.84 0.12
C ALA A 98 -3.41 -10.74 0.28
N ALA A 99 -4.11 -11.87 0.45
CA ALA A 99 -5.56 -11.85 0.61
C ALA A 99 -6.00 -11.20 1.93
N SER A 100 -5.16 -11.31 2.97
CA SER A 100 -5.38 -10.72 4.29
C SER A 100 -4.10 -10.17 4.92
N LEU A 101 -4.25 -9.45 6.04
CA LEU A 101 -3.10 -9.04 6.88
C LEU A 101 -2.35 -10.24 7.48
N LEU A 102 -3.05 -11.34 7.75
CA LEU A 102 -2.43 -12.56 8.26
C LEU A 102 -1.53 -13.20 7.19
N ASP A 103 -2.01 -13.25 5.95
CA ASP A 103 -1.22 -13.77 4.82
C ASP A 103 -0.01 -12.89 4.53
N ALA A 104 -0.12 -11.57 4.74
CA ALA A 104 0.96 -10.61 4.52
C ALA A 104 2.17 -10.81 5.45
N GLU A 105 1.98 -11.49 6.59
CA GLU A 105 3.09 -11.84 7.49
C GLU A 105 3.96 -12.97 6.92
N GLN A 106 3.38 -13.81 6.06
CA GLN A 106 4.04 -14.98 5.45
C GLN A 106 4.77 -14.65 4.14
N VAL A 107 4.72 -13.39 3.67
CA VAL A 107 5.38 -12.91 2.44
C VAL A 107 6.63 -12.09 2.74
#